data_AF-A0A8S9I9Z9-F1
#
_entry.id   AF-A0A8S9I9Z9-F1
#
_cell.length_a   1.000
_cell.length_b   1.000
_cell.length_c   1.000
_cell.angle_alpha   90.00
_cell.angle_beta   90.00
_cell.angle_gamma   90.00
#
_symmetry.space_group_name_H-M   'P 1'
#
loop_
_entity.id
_entity.type
_entity.pdbx_description
1 polymer ?
#
loop_
_entity_poly.entity_id
_entity_poly.type
_entity_poly.pdbx_seq_one_letter_code
_entity_poly.pdbx_strand_id
1 'polypeptide(L)' 'MASPSKRREMDMMKLMMSDYKVDTINDDLQMFYVTFHGPTDSNPLCLFCLVD' A
#
# COMPACT_ATOMS: atom_id res chain seq x y z
N MET A 1 23.11 5.53 0.77
CA MET A 1 21.64 5.43 0.63
C MET A 1 21.32 4.66 -0.65
N ALA A 2 20.30 3.80 -0.63
CA ALA A 2 19.87 3.10 -1.84
C ALA A 2 19.37 4.10 -2.90
N SER A 3 19.56 3.76 -4.18
CA SER A 3 19.02 4.59 -5.27
C SER A 3 17.49 4.69 -5.17
N PRO A 4 16.89 5.81 -5.58
CA PRO A 4 15.44 6.01 -5.49
C PRO A 4 14.62 4.92 -6.16
N SER A 5 15.12 4.35 -7.27
CA SER A 5 14.49 3.21 -7.93
C SER A 5 14.58 1.93 -7.11
N LYS A 6 15.75 1.60 -6.53
CA LYS A 6 15.87 0.41 -5.67
C LYS A 6 15.01 0.49 -4.40
N ARG A 7 14.81 1.70 -3.86
CA ARG A 7 13.91 1.90 -2.71
C ARG A 7 12.46 1.57 -3.07
N ARG A 8 11.96 2.12 -4.19
CA ARG A 8 10.59 1.85 -4.67
C ARG A 8 10.32 0.37 -4.93
N GLU A 9 11.27 -0.31 -5.57
CA GLU A 9 11.18 -1.75 -5.86
C GLU A 9 11.12 -2.58 -4.58
N MET A 10 12.00 -2.26 -3.61
CA MET A 10 12.02 -2.94 -2.31
C MET A 10 10.71 -2.75 -1.54
N ASP A 11 10.16 -1.53 -1.51
CA ASP A 11 8.92 -1.23 -0.80
C ASP A 11 7.72 -1.94 -1.44
N MET A 12 7.66 -2.00 -2.76
CA MET A 12 6.62 -2.74 -3.51
C MET A 12 6.72 -4.25 -3.27
N MET A 13 7.92 -4.82 -3.31
CA MET A 13 8.14 -6.24 -3.01
C MET A 13 7.70 -6.58 -1.57
N LYS A 14 8.00 -5.71 -0.61
CA LYS A 14 7.57 -5.89 0.78
C LYS A 14 6.05 -5.85 0.90
N LEU A 15 5.39 -4.96 0.16
CA LEU A 15 3.94 -4.83 0.16
C LEU A 15 3.26 -6.08 -0.43
N MET A 16 3.80 -6.63 -1.52
CA MET A 16 3.29 -7.86 -2.14
C MET A 16 3.49 -9.13 -1.31
N MET A 17 4.51 -9.14 -0.46
CA MET A 17 4.75 -10.23 0.50
C MET A 17 3.97 -10.07 1.81
N SER A 18 3.32 -8.92 2.00
CA SER A 18 2.47 -8.68 3.18
C SER A 18 1.08 -9.28 2.97
N ASP A 19 0.28 -9.34 4.03
CA ASP A 19 -1.10 -9.85 3.97
C ASP A 19 -2.10 -8.89 3.28
N TYR A 20 -1.62 -7.79 2.70
CA TYR A 20 -2.45 -6.85 1.96
C TYR A 20 -2.74 -7.37 0.55
N LYS A 21 -3.98 -7.21 0.11
CA LYS A 21 -4.31 -7.48 -1.29
C LYS A 21 -3.83 -6.31 -2.16
N VAL A 22 -2.82 -6.58 -2.97
CA VAL A 22 -2.20 -5.62 -3.91
C VAL A 22 -2.43 -6.11 -5.33
N ASP A 23 -3.00 -5.25 -6.18
CA ASP A 23 -3.24 -5.51 -7.60
C ASP A 23 -2.41 -4.54 -8.45
N THR A 24 -1.45 -5.03 -9.23
CA THR A 24 -0.65 -4.21 -10.16
C THR A 24 -1.35 -3.99 -11.48
N ILE A 25 -1.15 -2.82 -12.07
CA ILE A 25 -1.76 -2.45 -13.35
C ILE A 25 -0.76 -2.70 -14.47
N ASN A 26 -1.07 -3.59 -15.41
CA ASN A 26 -0.22 -3.91 -16.57
C ASN A 26 1.22 -4.31 -16.19
N ASP A 27 1.41 -4.98 -15.05
CA ASP A 27 2.73 -5.36 -14.50
C ASP A 27 3.66 -4.16 -14.22
N ASP A 28 3.14 -2.94 -14.17
CA ASP A 28 3.90 -1.74 -13.85
C ASP A 28 3.97 -1.54 -12.32
N LEU A 29 5.20 -1.41 -11.81
CA LEU A 29 5.45 -1.26 -10.37
C LEU A 29 5.19 0.16 -9.83
N GLN A 30 4.94 1.12 -10.71
CA GLN A 30 4.63 2.49 -10.34
C GLN A 30 3.13 2.69 -10.10
N MET A 31 2.27 1.80 -10.62
CA MET A 31 0.82 1.89 -10.52
C MET A 31 0.19 0.60 -10.00
N PHE A 32 -0.37 0.66 -8.80
CA PHE A 32 -1.01 -0.48 -8.15
C PHE A 32 -2.17 -0.03 -7.27
N TYR A 33 -3.12 -0.93 -7.04
CA TYR A 33 -4.21 -0.76 -6.09
C TYR A 33 -3.93 -1.59 -4.85
N VAL A 34 -4.29 -1.06 -3.68
CA VAL A 34 -4.22 -1.78 -2.41
C VAL A 34 -5.60 -1.76 -1.79
N THR A 35 -6.10 -2.92 -1.41
CA THR A 35 -7.36 -3.02 -0.65
C THR A 35 -7.03 -2.96 0.83
N PHE A 36 -7.45 -1.88 1.49
CA PHE A 36 -7.35 -1.75 2.94
C PHE A 36 -8.68 -2.14 3.59
N HIS A 37 -8.60 -3.05 4.56
CA HIS A 37 -9.72 -3.31 5.46
C HIS A 37 -9.66 -2.30 6.61
N GLY A 38 -10.70 -1.49 6.74
CA GLY A 38 -10.86 -0.64 7.91
C GLY A 38 -10.94 -1.48 9.19
N PRO A 39 -10.51 -0.96 10.34
CA PRO A 39 -10.61 -1.67 11.61
C PRO A 39 -12.08 -2.02 11.90
N THR A 40 -12.36 -3.29 12.18
CA THR A 40 -13.72 -3.81 12.45
C THR A 40 -14.40 -3.11 13.63
N ASP A 41 -13.62 -2.53 14.55
CA ASP A 41 -14.06 -1.83 15.76
C ASP A 41 -14.05 -0.29 15.63
N SER A 42 -13.72 0.25 14.45
CA SER A 42 -13.65 1.70 14.26
C SER A 42 -14.95 2.26 13.72
N ASN A 43 -15.50 3.27 14.42
CA ASN A 43 -16.61 4.07 13.91
C ASN A 43 -16.25 4.59 12.50
N PRO A 44 -17.17 4.53 11.50
CA PRO A 44 -16.90 4.91 10.11
C PRO A 44 -16.55 6.39 9.91
N LEU A 45 -16.58 7.21 10.98
CA LEU A 45 -16.17 8.61 10.98
C LEU A 45 -14.65 8.81 11.15
N CYS A 46 -13.87 7.77 11.47
CA CYS A 46 -12.44 7.90 11.74
C CYS A 46 -11.54 7.95 10.48
N LEU A 47 -12.12 7.87 9.27
CA LEU A 47 -11.36 7.92 8.01
C LEU A 47 -10.69 9.29 7.77
N PHE A 48 -11.12 10.35 8.47
CA PHE A 48 -10.52 11.68 8.38
C PHE A 48 -9.27 11.88 9.27
N CYS A 49 -8.97 11.00 10.22
CA CYS A 49 -7.84 11.19 11.14
C CYS A 49 -6.49 10.69 10.60
N LEU A 50 -6.44 9.99 9.46
CA LEU A 50 -5.19 9.44 8.91
C LEU A 50 -4.56 10.33 7.83
N VAL A 51 -5.10 11.53 7.61
CA VAL A 51 -4.50 12.57 6.77
C VAL A 51 -4.34 13.84 7.61
N ASP A 52 -3.68 13.72 8.76
CA ASP A 52 -2.99 14.82 9.46
C ASP A 52 -1.59 14.34 9.87
#